data_AF-G2ZUN2-F1
#
_entry.id   AF-G2ZUN2-F1
#
_cell.length_a   1.000
_cell.length_b   1.000
_cell.length_c   1.000
_cell.angle_alpha   90.00
_cell.angle_beta   90.00
_cell.angle_gamma   90.00
#
_symmetry.space_group_name_H-M   'P 1'
#
loop_
_entity.id
_entity.type
_entity.pdbx_description
1 polymer ?
#
loop_
_entity_poly.entity_id
_entity_poly.type
_entity_poly.pdbx_seq_one_letter_code
_entity_poly.pdbx_strand_id
1 'polypeptide(L)'
;MGLPLRKNKAAPPPTCQVTDALGFLRGAWALNVIWQLRDQARRFGELRHDLPRISARVLSLRLHELESRGLVVRRALDSSPPSA
;
A
#
# COMPACT_ATOMS: atom_id res chain seq x y z
N MET A 1 25.35 30.08 1.65
CA MET A 1 26.19 29.35 2.63
C MET A 1 25.58 27.98 2.86
N GLY A 2 26.33 26.90 2.66
CA GLY A 2 25.85 25.55 2.97
C GLY A 2 26.03 25.25 4.45
N LEU A 3 24.98 24.74 5.09
CA LEU A 3 25.04 24.29 6.49
C LEU A 3 25.96 23.06 6.59
N PRO A 4 26.87 22.99 7.58
CA PRO A 4 27.69 21.80 7.78
C PRO A 4 26.80 20.64 8.26
N LEU A 5 26.66 19.61 7.42
CA LEU A 5 25.95 18.37 7.76
C LEU A 5 26.88 17.41 8.49
N ARG A 6 26.48 17.02 9.71
CA ARG A 6 27.19 16.00 10.51
C ARG A 6 26.89 14.62 9.92
N LYS A 7 27.92 13.81 9.66
CA LYS A 7 27.74 12.42 9.20
C LYS A 7 27.02 11.60 10.28
N ASN A 8 26.00 10.84 9.87
CA ASN A 8 25.33 9.88 10.74
C ASN A 8 26.27 8.70 11.02
N LYS A 9 26.43 8.34 12.30
CA LYS A 9 27.27 7.22 12.75
C LYS A 9 26.46 5.95 13.04
N ALA A 10 25.15 5.96 12.82
CA ALA A 10 24.31 4.79 13.04
C ALA A 10 24.75 3.65 12.11
N ALA A 11 25.00 2.48 12.69
CA ALA A 11 25.15 1.25 11.93
C ALA A 11 23.82 0.94 11.20
N PRO A 12 23.86 0.30 10.02
CA PRO A 12 22.63 -0.17 9.38
C PRO A 12 21.85 -1.07 10.36
N PRO A 13 20.51 -1.02 10.33
CA PRO A 13 19.71 -1.86 11.20
C PRO A 13 20.08 -3.33 10.95
N PRO A 14 20.15 -4.17 11.99
CA PRO A 14 20.37 -5.60 11.83
C PRO A 14 19.27 -6.19 10.93
N THR A 15 19.57 -7.32 10.27
CA THR A 15 18.56 -8.11 9.54
C THR A 15 17.48 -8.54 10.53
N CYS A 16 16.45 -7.71 10.63
CA CYS A 16 15.36 -7.83 11.57
C CYS A 16 14.10 -8.04 10.75
N GLN A 17 13.31 -9.04 11.13
CA GLN A 17 12.04 -9.35 10.45
C GLN A 17 11.10 -8.14 10.40
N VAL A 18 11.21 -7.23 11.38
CA VAL A 18 10.49 -5.95 11.40
C VAL A 18 10.94 -5.04 10.25
N THR A 19 12.24 -4.98 9.95
CA THR A 19 12.77 -4.19 8.83
C THR A 19 12.28 -4.74 7.48
N ASP A 20 12.20 -6.06 7.35
CA ASP A 20 11.66 -6.72 6.16
C ASP A 20 10.15 -6.46 6.02
N ALA A 21 9.40 -6.59 7.11
CA ALA A 21 7.97 -6.24 7.19
C ALA A 21 7.72 -4.78 6.75
N LEU A 22 8.53 -3.84 7.24
CA LEU A 22 8.48 -2.44 6.83
C LEU A 22 8.86 -2.26 5.36
N GLY A 23 9.68 -3.13 4.79
CA GLY A 23 9.95 -3.20 3.35
C GLY A 23 8.70 -3.51 2.55
N PHE A 24 7.90 -4.48 3.00
CA PHE A 24 6.63 -4.84 2.34
C PHE A 24 5.58 -3.72 2.41
N LEU A 25 5.54 -2.99 3.53
CA LEU A 25 4.61 -1.88 3.78
C LEU A 25 5.11 -0.53 3.22
N ARG A 26 6.31 -0.50 2.65
CA ARG A 26 6.89 0.72 2.08
C ARG A 26 6.14 1.13 0.82
N GLY A 27 5.87 2.44 0.73
CA GLY A 27 5.32 3.07 -0.46
C GLY A 27 4.16 3.99 -0.11
N ALA A 28 3.97 5.03 -0.91
CA ALA A 28 2.80 5.89 -0.77
C ALA A 28 1.53 5.02 -0.92
N TRP A 29 0.57 5.22 -0.01
CA TRP A 29 -0.75 4.57 0.01
C TRP A 29 -0.82 3.12 0.49
N ALA A 30 0.29 2.37 0.61
CA ALA A 30 0.25 0.96 1.01
C ALA A 30 -0.49 0.75 2.34
N LEU A 31 -0.08 1.47 3.39
CA LEU A 31 -0.73 1.42 4.70
C LEU A 31 -2.19 1.90 4.67
N ASN A 32 -2.50 2.92 3.88
CA ASN A 32 -3.86 3.44 3.78
C ASN A 32 -4.81 2.40 3.15
N VAL A 33 -4.35 1.72 2.09
CA VAL A 33 -5.10 0.65 1.43
C VAL A 33 -5.32 -0.52 2.38
N ILE A 34 -4.24 -0.99 3.04
CA ILE A 34 -4.33 -2.09 4.02
C ILE A 34 -5.30 -1.73 5.14
N TRP A 35 -5.22 -0.50 5.67
CA TRP A 35 -6.11 -0.05 6.74
C TRP A 35 -7.58 -0.11 6.34
N GLN A 36 -7.92 0.30 5.11
CA GLN A 36 -9.31 0.27 4.64
C GLN A 36 -9.82 -1.15 4.37
N LEU A 37 -8.93 -2.08 4.04
CA LEU A 37 -9.26 -3.48 3.71
C LEU A 37 -9.18 -4.43 4.92
N ARG A 38 -8.65 -3.97 6.07
CA ARG A 38 -8.44 -4.82 7.25
C ARG A 38 -9.75 -5.35 7.85
N ASP A 39 -10.82 -4.54 7.79
CA ASP A 39 -12.08 -4.81 8.48
C ASP A 39 -13.07 -5.51 7.53
N GLN A 40 -13.08 -5.12 6.25
CA GLN A 40 -13.96 -5.70 5.23
C GLN A 40 -13.38 -5.59 3.83
N ALA A 41 -13.78 -6.52 2.96
CA ALA A 41 -13.48 -6.44 1.53
C ALA A 41 -14.23 -5.26 0.89
N ARG A 42 -13.59 -4.56 -0.04
CA ARG A 42 -14.16 -3.42 -0.76
C ARG A 42 -13.98 -3.55 -2.27
N ARG A 43 -14.97 -3.10 -3.03
CA ARG A 43 -14.84 -2.91 -4.49
C ARG A 43 -13.88 -1.76 -4.78
N PHE A 44 -13.34 -1.72 -5.99
CA PHE A 44 -12.40 -0.68 -6.40
C PHE A 44 -12.97 0.74 -6.24
N GLY A 45 -14.24 0.95 -6.64
CA GLY A 45 -14.90 2.26 -6.53
C GLY A 45 -15.06 2.72 -5.08
N GLU A 46 -15.49 1.83 -4.20
CA GLU A 46 -15.63 2.08 -2.75
C GLU A 46 -14.28 2.43 -2.13
N LEU A 47 -13.25 1.61 -2.40
CA LEU A 47 -11.92 1.86 -1.87
C LEU A 47 -11.32 3.17 -2.37
N ARG A 48 -11.60 3.56 -3.63
CA ARG A 48 -11.20 4.87 -4.16
C ARG A 48 -11.95 6.02 -3.48
N HIS A 49 -13.23 5.83 -3.16
CA HIS A 49 -14.03 6.80 -2.43
C HIS A 49 -13.48 7.01 -1.00
N ASP A 50 -13.10 5.93 -0.33
CA ASP A 50 -12.49 5.98 1.01
C ASP A 50 -11.09 6.63 1.02
N LEU A 51 -10.45 6.74 -0.15
CA LEU A 51 -9.11 7.29 -0.34
C LEU A 51 -9.12 8.48 -1.32
N PRO A 52 -9.79 9.61 -1.02
CA PRO A 52 -10.10 10.66 -2.00
C PRO A 52 -8.89 11.35 -2.65
N ARG A 53 -7.71 11.22 -2.05
CA ARG A 53 -6.44 11.81 -2.55
C ARG A 53 -5.66 10.88 -3.49
N ILE A 54 -6.04 9.61 -3.63
CA ILE A 54 -5.37 8.67 -4.53
C ILE A 54 -6.01 8.73 -5.92
N SER A 55 -5.20 8.80 -6.97
CA SER A 55 -5.72 8.65 -8.33
C SER A 55 -6.08 7.18 -8.61
N ALA A 56 -7.04 6.95 -9.51
CA ALA A 56 -7.43 5.58 -9.88
C ALA A 56 -6.24 4.77 -10.41
N ARG A 57 -5.39 5.38 -11.24
CA ARG A 57 -4.17 4.74 -11.75
C ARG A 57 -3.21 4.33 -10.64
N VAL A 58 -2.98 5.21 -9.66
CA VAL A 58 -2.08 4.90 -8.53
C VAL A 58 -2.70 3.82 -7.64
N LEU A 59 -4.02 3.85 -7.41
CA LEU A 59 -4.70 2.80 -6.65
C LEU A 59 -4.57 1.44 -7.33
N SER A 60 -4.81 1.34 -8.64
CA SER A 60 -4.67 0.09 -9.39
C SER A 60 -3.24 -0.45 -9.32
N LEU A 61 -2.24 0.41 -9.52
CA LEU A 61 -0.83 0.01 -9.42
C LEU A 61 -0.50 -0.51 -8.02
N ARG A 62 -0.95 0.20 -6.97
CA ARG A 62 -0.69 -0.21 -5.59
C ARG A 62 -1.39 -1.50 -5.20
N LEU A 63 -2.62 -1.72 -5.65
CA LEU A 63 -3.32 -2.98 -5.41
C LEU A 63 -2.59 -4.15 -6.07
N HIS A 64 -2.08 -3.98 -7.29
CA HIS A 64 -1.29 -5.02 -7.98
C HIS A 64 0.05 -5.31 -7.26
N GLU A 65 0.74 -4.27 -6.78
CA GLU A 65 1.96 -4.45 -5.99
C GLU A 65 1.68 -5.16 -4.65
N LEU A 66 0.61 -4.79 -3.95
CA LEU A 66 0.22 -5.43 -2.70
C LEU A 66 -0.23 -6.89 -2.91
N GLU A 67 -0.91 -7.17 -4.02
CA GLU A 67 -1.30 -8.52 -4.43
C GLU A 67 -0.08 -9.39 -4.75
N SER A 68 0.87 -8.89 -5.54
CA SER A 68 2.10 -9.65 -5.86
C SER A 68 2.99 -9.92 -4.65
N ARG A 69 2.88 -9.12 -3.58
CA ARG A 69 3.54 -9.34 -2.28
C ARG A 69 2.72 -10.23 -1.33
N GLY A 70 1.51 -10.65 -1.71
CA GLY A 70 0.62 -11.45 -0.87
C GLY A 70 -0.02 -10.68 0.28
N LEU A 71 -0.01 -9.34 0.26
CA LEU A 71 -0.60 -8.50 1.31
C LEU A 71 -2.10 -8.25 1.11
N VAL A 72 -2.58 -8.35 -0.13
CA VAL A 72 -3.99 -8.17 -0.51
C VAL A 72 -4.37 -9.31 -1.45
N VAL A 73 -5.62 -9.78 -1.34
CA VAL A 73 -6.18 -10.80 -2.24
C VAL A 73 -7.27 -10.15 -3.10
N ARG A 74 -7.16 -10.30 -4.42
CA ARG A 74 -8.21 -9.91 -5.35
C ARG A 74 -9.10 -11.12 -5.65
N ARG A 75 -10.41 -10.94 -5.49
CA ARG A 75 -11.42 -11.93 -5.89
C ARG A 75 -12.25 -11.36 -7.03
N ALA A 76 -12.23 -12.03 -8.19
CA ALA A 76 -13.22 -11.79 -9.23
C ALA A 76 -14.53 -12.47 -8.80
N LEU A 77 -15.63 -11.72 -8.80
CA LEU A 77 -16.96 -12.24 -8.52
C LEU A 77 -17.73 -12.28 -9.83
N ASP A 78 -18.30 -13.43 -10.16
CA ASP A 78 -19.16 -13.61 -11.32
C ASP A 78 -20.55 -13.02 -11.03
N SER A 79 -20.63 -11.69 -10.95
CA SER A 79 -21.91 -10.98 -10.91
C SER A 79 -22.23 -10.43 -12.31
N SER A 80 -23.30 -10.92 -12.93
CA SER A 80 -23.91 -10.31 -14.12
C SER A 80 -24.62 -8.98 -13.74
N PRO A 81 -24.71 -7.98 -14.65
CA PRO A 81 -23.65 -7.20 -15.29
C PRO A 81 -22.94 -6.27 -14.26
N PRO A 82 -21.87 -5.53 -14.65
CA PRO A 82 -21.18 -4.60 -13.77
C PRO A 82 -22.04 -3.36 -13.53
N SER A 83 -23.05 -3.44 -12.66
CA SER A 83 -23.84 -2.27 -12.29
C SER A 83 -22.95 -1.24 -11.59
N ALA A 84 -23.05 -0.02 -12.14
CA ALA A 84 -22.20 1.15 -11.97
C ALA A 84 -22.03 1.63 -10.52
#